data_AF-A0A3S4GFF9-F1
#
_entry.id   AF-A0A3S4GFF9-F1
#
_cell.length_a   1.000
_cell.length_b   1.000
_cell.length_c   1.000
_cell.angle_alpha   90.00
_cell.angle_beta   90.00
_cell.angle_gamma   90.00
#
_symmetry.space_group_name_H-M   'P 1'
#
loop_
_entity.id
_entity.type
_entity.pdbx_description
1 polymer ?
#
loop_
_entity_poly.entity_id
_entity_poly.type
_entity_poly.pdbx_seq_one_letter_code
_entity_poly.pdbx_strand_id
1 'polypeptide(L)'
;MRVLTNTMVTSAEHNGLNTKGGEFIQADLMVWAAGIKAPDFMKEIAGLETNRINQLVVEPTLQTTRDPNIFAIGDCASCPKEGGGFVPPRAQSAHQMASRCGSNILALLNGQTLKPYVYKDHGSLVSLSRFSTVGSLMGNLMRGSMMVEGRIARFVYISLYRMHQVALHGYIKTGLMMLVGGINRVIRPRLKMH
;
A
#
# COMPACT_ATOMS: atom_id res chain seq x y z
N MET A 1 -23.53 13.33 -2.40
CA MET A 1 -22.76 12.35 -1.59
C MET A 1 -23.01 12.68 -0.13
N ARG A 2 -23.69 11.81 0.62
CA ARG A 2 -23.84 11.94 2.08
C ARG A 2 -22.59 11.31 2.71
N VAL A 3 -21.81 12.09 3.45
CA VAL A 3 -20.61 11.61 4.14
C VAL A 3 -20.94 11.52 5.62
N LEU A 4 -20.83 10.32 6.18
CA LEU A 4 -21.11 10.03 7.59
C LEU A 4 -19.79 9.71 8.30
N THR A 5 -19.15 10.73 8.86
CA THR A 5 -17.99 10.54 9.74
C THR A 5 -18.47 10.22 11.16
N ASN A 6 -17.63 9.56 11.96
CA ASN A 6 -17.99 9.10 13.32
C ASN A 6 -19.15 8.08 13.37
N THR A 7 -19.53 7.51 12.24
CA THR A 7 -20.57 6.49 12.15
C THR A 7 -19.93 5.11 11.94
N MET A 8 -19.83 4.34 13.01
CA MET A 8 -19.31 2.97 12.95
C MET A 8 -20.43 2.01 12.54
N VAL A 9 -20.19 1.21 11.49
CA VAL A 9 -21.07 0.11 11.11
C VAL A 9 -20.82 -1.09 12.03
N THR A 10 -21.89 -1.73 12.51
CA THR A 10 -21.85 -2.87 13.43
C THR A 10 -22.28 -4.19 12.77
N SER A 11 -23.22 -4.13 11.83
CA SER A 11 -23.61 -5.29 11.02
C SER A 11 -24.11 -4.85 9.64
N ALA A 12 -24.08 -5.79 8.70
CA ALA A 12 -24.68 -5.65 7.38
C ALA A 12 -25.81 -6.68 7.24
N GLU A 13 -26.98 -6.21 6.80
CA GLU A 13 -28.16 -7.00 6.48
C GLU A 13 -28.43 -6.95 4.97
N HIS A 14 -29.38 -7.73 4.47
CA HIS A 14 -29.62 -7.83 3.02
C HIS A 14 -29.95 -6.46 2.38
N ASN A 15 -30.60 -5.56 3.13
CA ASN A 15 -31.18 -4.31 2.66
C ASN A 15 -30.49 -3.07 3.25
N GLY A 16 -29.38 -3.22 3.99
CA GLY A 16 -28.70 -2.08 4.59
C GLY A 16 -27.68 -2.40 5.68
N LEU A 17 -27.20 -1.34 6.33
CA LEU A 17 -26.17 -1.37 7.35
C LEU A 17 -26.71 -0.86 8.68
N ASN A 18 -26.46 -1.58 9.77
CA ASN A 18 -26.71 -1.09 11.11
C ASN A 18 -25.51 -0.31 11.62
N THR A 19 -25.76 0.81 12.27
CA THR A 19 -24.73 1.62 12.91
C THR A 19 -24.73 1.44 14.41
N LYS A 20 -23.58 1.70 15.05
CA LYS A 20 -23.44 1.69 16.52
C LYS A 20 -24.38 2.70 17.20
N GLY A 21 -24.77 3.77 16.50
CA GLY A 21 -25.72 4.76 16.98
C GLY A 21 -27.20 4.35 16.89
N GLY A 22 -27.49 3.14 16.39
CA GLY A 22 -28.87 2.65 16.21
C GLY A 22 -29.55 3.10 14.92
N GLU A 23 -28.89 3.89 14.07
CA GLU A 23 -29.40 4.22 12.73
C GLU A 23 -29.25 3.00 11.80
N PHE A 24 -30.31 2.71 11.03
CA PHE A 24 -30.29 1.77 9.92
C PHE A 24 -30.14 2.53 8.59
N ILE A 25 -29.08 2.23 7.85
CA ILE A 25 -28.78 2.86 6.55
C ILE A 25 -29.23 1.89 5.46
N GLN A 26 -30.38 2.15 4.84
CA GLN A 26 -30.88 1.37 3.73
C GLN A 26 -29.95 1.49 2.51
N ALA A 27 -29.62 0.37 1.88
CA ALA A 27 -28.76 0.31 0.69
C ALA A 27 -29.03 -0.95 -0.14
N ASP A 28 -29.14 -0.78 -1.45
CA ASP A 28 -29.26 -1.90 -2.40
C ASP A 28 -27.89 -2.50 -2.78
N LEU A 29 -26.82 -1.69 -2.69
CA LEU A 29 -25.43 -2.11 -2.92
C LEU A 29 -24.55 -1.63 -1.77
N MET A 30 -23.85 -2.57 -1.15
CA MET A 30 -22.90 -2.30 -0.07
C MET A 30 -21.50 -2.71 -0.49
N VAL A 31 -20.55 -1.77 -0.41
CA VAL A 31 -19.13 -2.00 -0.71
C VAL A 31 -18.32 -1.80 0.56
N TRP A 32 -17.62 -2.85 1.01
CA TRP A 32 -16.78 -2.80 2.20
C TRP A 32 -15.31 -2.54 1.85
N ALA A 33 -14.81 -1.38 2.25
CA ALA A 33 -13.42 -0.96 2.02
C ALA A 33 -12.68 -0.64 3.33
N ALA A 34 -13.21 -1.09 4.48
CA ALA A 34 -12.71 -0.74 5.81
C ALA A 34 -11.98 -1.90 6.47
N GLY A 35 -10.78 -1.64 6.97
CA GLY A 35 -9.99 -2.63 7.70
C GLY A 35 -9.42 -3.74 6.81
N ILE A 36 -8.22 -4.19 7.15
CA ILE A 36 -7.60 -5.36 6.54
C ILE A 36 -7.20 -6.32 7.64
N LYS A 37 -7.24 -7.61 7.33
CA LYS A 37 -6.81 -8.68 8.21
C LYS A 37 -6.10 -9.73 7.35
N ALA A 38 -4.97 -10.25 7.83
CA ALA A 38 -4.32 -11.36 7.16
C ALA A 38 -5.20 -12.63 7.26
N PRO A 39 -5.11 -13.56 6.29
CA PRO A 39 -5.94 -14.77 6.27
C PRO A 39 -5.91 -15.57 7.58
N ASP A 40 -6.99 -16.28 7.90
CA ASP A 40 -7.12 -16.98 9.19
C ASP A 40 -6.06 -18.06 9.41
N PHE A 41 -5.63 -18.75 8.35
CA PHE A 41 -4.61 -19.79 8.43
C PHE A 41 -3.23 -19.25 8.85
N MET A 42 -3.00 -17.94 8.72
CA MET A 42 -1.74 -17.31 9.14
C MET A 42 -1.60 -17.27 10.66
N LYS A 43 -2.73 -17.27 11.39
CA LYS A 43 -2.72 -17.17 12.85
C LYS A 43 -1.90 -18.32 13.43
N GLU A 44 -0.82 -17.97 14.12
CA GLU A 44 0.11 -18.91 14.76
C GLU A 44 0.62 -20.02 13.80
N ILE A 45 0.70 -19.71 12.50
CA ILE A 45 1.12 -20.66 11.47
C ILE A 45 2.47 -21.26 11.82
N ALA A 46 2.54 -22.60 11.89
CA ALA A 46 3.75 -23.34 12.26
C ALA A 46 4.42 -22.87 13.57
N GLY A 47 3.64 -22.30 14.51
CA GLY A 47 4.16 -21.81 15.78
C GLY A 47 4.80 -20.42 15.72
N LEU A 48 4.72 -19.72 14.59
CA LEU A 48 5.20 -18.34 14.44
C LEU A 48 4.31 -17.35 15.19
N GLU A 49 4.89 -16.25 15.65
CA GLU A 49 4.13 -15.22 16.37
C GLU A 49 3.26 -14.41 15.42
N THR A 50 1.98 -14.23 15.75
CA THR A 50 1.07 -13.33 15.02
C THR A 50 0.37 -12.33 15.91
N ASN A 51 0.07 -11.15 15.37
CA ASN A 51 -0.75 -10.15 16.05
C ASN A 51 -2.27 -10.45 15.93
N ARG A 52 -3.11 -9.59 16.53
CA ARG A 52 -4.58 -9.73 16.54
C ARG A 52 -5.27 -9.75 15.17
N ILE A 53 -4.60 -9.26 14.12
CA ILE A 53 -5.08 -9.28 12.74
C ILE A 53 -4.33 -10.31 11.87
N ASN A 54 -3.73 -11.32 12.52
CA ASN A 54 -3.03 -12.46 11.93
C ASN A 54 -1.75 -12.13 11.13
N GLN A 55 -1.16 -10.96 11.35
CA GLN A 55 0.13 -10.63 10.72
C GLN A 55 1.28 -11.24 11.51
N LEU A 56 2.27 -11.81 10.83
CA LEU A 56 3.49 -12.33 11.44
C LEU A 56 4.28 -11.20 12.08
N VAL A 57 4.63 -11.34 13.35
CA VAL A 57 5.48 -10.38 14.06
C VAL A 57 6.93 -10.59 13.58
N VAL A 58 7.56 -9.50 13.17
CA VAL A 58 8.91 -9.52 12.61
C VAL A 58 9.83 -8.54 13.33
N GLU A 59 11.10 -8.87 13.34
CA GLU A 59 12.20 -7.99 13.74
C GLU A 59 12.42 -6.87 12.71
N PRO A 60 13.18 -5.80 13.05
CA PRO A 60 13.56 -4.77 12.09
C PRO A 60 14.30 -5.31 10.85
N THR A 61 14.90 -6.50 10.93
CA THR A 61 15.55 -7.18 9.80
C THR A 61 14.58 -7.92 8.86
N LEU A 62 13.27 -7.88 9.17
CA LEU A 62 12.16 -8.56 8.48
C LEU A 62 12.11 -10.09 8.69
N GLN A 63 12.94 -10.62 9.59
CA GLN A 63 12.86 -11.99 10.06
C GLN A 63 11.72 -12.13 11.08
N THR A 64 11.06 -13.29 11.14
CA THR A 64 10.09 -13.55 12.21
C THR A 64 10.77 -13.59 13.57
N THR A 65 10.05 -13.23 14.63
CA THR A 65 10.58 -13.20 16.01
C THR A 65 10.95 -14.58 16.56
N ARG A 66 10.40 -15.66 15.97
CA ARG A 66 10.59 -17.04 16.45
C ARG A 66 11.49 -17.90 15.57
N ASP A 67 11.62 -17.58 14.29
CA ASP A 67 12.52 -18.28 13.36
C ASP A 67 13.29 -17.26 12.49
N PRO A 68 14.62 -17.14 12.66
CA PRO A 68 15.44 -16.22 11.88
C PRO A 68 15.58 -16.62 10.40
N ASN A 69 15.20 -17.83 10.00
CA ASN A 69 15.25 -18.25 8.59
C ASN A 69 13.96 -17.89 7.83
N ILE A 70 12.91 -17.49 8.53
CA ILE A 70 11.62 -17.12 7.94
C ILE A 70 11.52 -15.60 7.90
N PHE A 71 11.21 -15.07 6.72
CA PHE A 71 10.99 -13.64 6.50
C PHE A 71 9.53 -13.39 6.15
N ALA A 72 8.98 -12.26 6.59
CA ALA A 72 7.65 -11.81 6.21
C ALA A 72 7.67 -10.32 5.83
N ILE A 73 6.95 -9.96 4.77
CA ILE A 73 6.91 -8.60 4.23
C ILE A 73 5.50 -8.20 3.78
N GLY A 74 5.27 -6.89 3.65
CA GLY A 74 4.00 -6.36 3.18
C GLY A 74 2.88 -6.57 4.20
N ASP A 75 1.65 -6.73 3.71
CA ASP A 75 0.45 -6.71 4.55
C ASP A 75 0.32 -7.93 5.48
N CYS A 76 1.10 -9.00 5.26
CA CYS A 76 1.15 -10.14 6.15
C CYS A 76 2.13 -9.98 7.32
N ALA A 77 2.92 -8.90 7.36
CA ALA A 77 3.95 -8.67 8.37
C ALA A 77 3.61 -7.49 9.28
N SER A 78 3.77 -7.70 10.58
CA SER A 78 3.66 -6.69 11.64
C SER A 78 5.06 -6.15 11.93
N CYS A 79 5.57 -5.29 11.04
CA CYS A 79 6.91 -4.71 11.16
C CYS A 79 6.93 -3.51 12.11
N PRO A 80 7.77 -3.49 13.15
CA PRO A 80 7.92 -2.34 14.03
C PRO A 80 8.55 -1.17 13.27
N LYS A 81 8.18 0.06 13.66
CA LYS A 81 8.78 1.28 13.14
C LYS A 81 9.73 1.88 14.18
N GLU A 82 10.84 2.45 13.70
CA GLU A 82 11.71 3.29 14.51
C GLU A 82 10.91 4.49 15.07
N GLY A 83 10.89 4.65 16.40
CA GLY A 83 10.04 5.64 17.08
C GLY A 83 8.67 5.13 17.54
N GLY A 84 8.40 3.83 17.38
CA GLY A 84 7.20 3.17 17.91
C GLY A 84 6.08 2.97 16.89
N GLY A 85 5.16 2.06 17.23
CA GLY A 85 4.09 1.62 16.35
C GLY A 85 4.58 0.69 15.23
N PHE A 86 3.73 0.49 14.24
CA PHE A 86 3.96 -0.45 13.13
C PHE A 86 3.96 0.27 11.78
N VAL A 87 4.68 -0.29 10.83
CA VAL A 87 4.71 0.20 9.44
C VAL A 87 3.31 0.05 8.82
N PRO A 88 2.77 1.09 8.18
CA PRO A 88 1.42 1.02 7.62
C PRO A 88 1.35 0.04 6.43
N PRO A 89 0.24 -0.69 6.26
CA PRO A 89 0.02 -1.60 5.15
C PRO A 89 -0.23 -0.80 3.86
N ARG A 90 0.86 -0.56 3.12
CA ARG A 90 0.86 0.23 1.88
C ARG A 90 1.75 -0.46 0.86
N ALA A 91 1.41 -0.32 -0.42
CA ALA A 91 2.24 -0.81 -1.52
C ALA A 91 3.68 -0.27 -1.46
N GLN A 92 3.87 1.00 -1.06
CA GLN A 92 5.22 1.57 -0.88
C GLN A 92 6.01 0.86 0.24
N SER A 93 5.35 0.52 1.35
CA SER A 93 5.96 -0.22 2.46
C SER A 93 6.39 -1.60 1.99
N ALA A 94 5.48 -2.35 1.34
CA ALA A 94 5.75 -3.68 0.81
C ALA A 94 6.92 -3.67 -0.19
N HIS A 95 6.98 -2.68 -1.07
CA HIS A 95 8.08 -2.55 -2.04
C HIS A 95 9.44 -2.26 -1.37
N GLN A 96 9.47 -1.37 -0.38
CA GLN A 96 10.70 -1.10 0.38
C GLN A 96 11.13 -2.31 1.21
N MET A 97 10.18 -3.01 1.84
CA MET A 97 10.43 -4.25 2.57
C MET A 97 11.00 -5.32 1.64
N ALA A 98 10.44 -5.51 0.44
CA ALA A 98 10.96 -6.47 -0.53
C ALA A 98 12.42 -6.20 -0.89
N SER A 99 12.77 -4.93 -1.13
CA SER A 99 14.14 -4.51 -1.44
C SER A 99 15.11 -4.83 -0.29
N ARG A 100 14.68 -4.55 0.97
CA ARG A 100 15.49 -4.85 2.15
C ARG A 100 15.59 -6.35 2.43
N CYS A 101 14.48 -7.07 2.34
CA CYS A 101 14.40 -8.51 2.54
C CYS A 101 15.31 -9.26 1.58
N GLY A 102 15.28 -8.93 0.28
CA GLY A 102 16.17 -9.53 -0.71
C GLY A 102 17.66 -9.29 -0.38
N SER A 103 18.01 -8.08 0.04
CA SER A 103 19.39 -7.77 0.49
C SER A 103 19.78 -8.57 1.74
N ASN A 104 18.87 -8.74 2.69
CA ASN A 104 19.12 -9.49 3.94
C ASN A 104 19.21 -10.99 3.70
N ILE A 105 18.41 -11.57 2.78
CA ILE A 105 18.52 -12.97 2.40
C ILE A 105 19.91 -13.23 1.78
N LEU A 106 20.37 -12.37 0.88
CA LEU A 106 21.72 -12.48 0.31
C LEU A 106 22.81 -12.33 1.39
N ALA A 107 22.64 -11.39 2.32
CA ALA A 107 23.58 -11.23 3.43
C ALA A 107 23.64 -12.50 4.30
N LEU A 108 22.48 -13.07 4.65
CA LEU A 108 22.36 -14.30 5.43
C LEU A 108 23.07 -15.48 4.76
N LEU A 109 22.85 -15.68 3.45
CA LEU A 109 23.50 -16.75 2.69
C LEU A 109 25.03 -16.61 2.62
N ASN A 110 25.53 -15.38 2.73
CA ASN A 110 26.97 -15.08 2.72
C ASN A 110 27.57 -14.91 4.13
N GLY A 111 26.82 -15.22 5.19
CA GLY A 111 27.29 -15.05 6.58
C GLY A 111 27.55 -13.60 6.98
N GLN A 112 26.93 -12.63 6.30
CA GLN A 112 27.07 -11.20 6.57
C GLN A 112 25.99 -10.68 7.53
N THR A 113 26.28 -9.57 8.20
CA THR A 113 25.33 -8.91 9.09
C THR A 113 24.12 -8.35 8.33
N LEU A 114 22.92 -8.67 8.82
CA LEU A 114 21.66 -8.17 8.27
C LEU A 114 21.48 -6.69 8.63
N LYS A 115 20.77 -5.96 7.76
CA LYS A 115 20.50 -4.52 7.95
C LYS A 115 19.04 -4.29 8.30
N PRO A 116 18.72 -3.36 9.21
CA PRO A 116 17.34 -3.05 9.52
C PRO A 116 16.63 -2.40 8.32
N TYR A 117 15.34 -2.67 8.22
CA TYR A 117 14.40 -1.93 7.40
C TYR A 117 14.02 -0.63 8.11
N VAL A 118 14.17 0.48 7.40
CA VAL A 118 13.75 1.82 7.86
C VAL A 118 12.69 2.33 6.90
N TYR A 119 11.45 2.46 7.39
CA TYR A 119 10.34 2.97 6.59
C TYR A 119 10.57 4.43 6.21
N LYS A 120 10.53 4.72 4.91
CA LYS A 120 10.54 6.08 4.38
C LYS A 120 9.18 6.37 3.76
N ASP A 121 8.45 7.34 4.31
CA ASP A 121 7.20 7.76 3.69
C ASP A 121 7.51 8.57 2.43
N HIS A 122 6.92 8.17 1.29
CA HIS A 122 6.99 8.90 0.03
C HIS A 122 5.70 9.70 -0.26
N GLY A 123 4.82 9.84 0.74
CA GLY A 123 3.53 10.48 0.59
C GLY A 123 2.45 9.51 0.10
N SER A 124 1.27 10.05 -0.21
CA SER A 124 0.13 9.28 -0.71
C SER A 124 -0.71 10.14 -1.65
N LEU A 125 -1.20 9.51 -2.72
CA LEU A 125 -2.13 10.14 -3.67
C LEU A 125 -3.49 9.47 -3.53
N VAL A 126 -4.54 10.26 -3.33
CA VAL A 126 -5.92 9.78 -3.37
C VAL A 126 -6.65 10.49 -4.51
N SER A 127 -7.26 9.71 -5.40
CA SER A 127 -8.09 10.26 -6.46
C SER A 127 -9.51 10.46 -5.93
N LEU A 128 -9.98 11.70 -5.94
CA LEU A 128 -11.37 12.04 -5.68
C LEU A 128 -11.98 12.43 -7.03
N SER A 129 -12.96 11.66 -7.50
CA SER A 129 -13.46 11.74 -8.90
C SER A 129 -13.86 13.15 -9.38
N ARG A 130 -14.45 13.98 -8.51
CA ARG A 130 -15.00 15.31 -8.85
C ARG A 130 -14.41 16.49 -8.07
N PHE A 131 -13.58 16.23 -7.07
CA PHE A 131 -12.83 17.25 -6.36
C PHE A 131 -11.37 16.96 -6.67
N SER A 132 -10.67 17.94 -7.25
CA SER A 132 -9.21 18.06 -7.25
C SER A 132 -8.44 16.90 -6.60
N THR A 133 -7.65 16.15 -7.38
CA THR A 133 -6.82 15.06 -6.84
C THR A 133 -6.04 15.56 -5.63
N VAL A 134 -6.32 15.04 -4.44
CA VAL A 134 -5.63 15.44 -3.20
C VAL A 134 -4.44 14.50 -3.05
N GLY A 135 -3.27 14.98 -3.44
CA GLY A 135 -1.99 14.32 -3.17
C GLY A 135 -1.29 14.98 -2.01
N SER A 136 -0.90 14.22 -0.99
CA SER A 136 0.07 14.67 0.02
C SER A 136 1.43 14.12 -0.37
N LEU A 137 2.30 14.96 -0.91
CA LEU A 137 3.72 14.67 -1.08
C LEU A 137 4.42 14.99 0.24
N MET A 138 4.84 13.96 0.98
CA MET A 138 5.72 14.11 2.13
C MET A 138 7.02 13.35 1.84
N GLY A 139 8.10 14.10 1.68
CA GLY A 139 9.46 13.57 1.53
C GLY A 139 10.47 14.59 2.05
N ASN A 140 11.63 14.11 2.50
CA ASN A 140 12.69 14.83 3.24
C ASN A 140 13.25 16.13 2.60
N LEU A 141 12.78 16.55 1.43
CA LEU A 141 13.24 17.77 0.76
C LEU A 141 12.32 18.97 0.98
N MET A 142 11.07 18.79 1.44
CA MET A 142 10.15 19.91 1.69
C MET A 142 9.36 19.73 2.98
N ARG A 143 9.59 20.65 3.93
CA ARG A 143 8.83 20.77 5.19
C ARG A 143 7.39 21.19 4.89
N GLY A 144 6.51 20.24 4.59
CA GLY A 144 5.07 20.48 4.52
C GLY A 144 4.32 19.52 3.60
N SER A 145 3.06 19.23 3.93
CA SER A 145 2.12 18.58 3.02
C SER A 145 1.68 19.58 1.96
N MET A 146 2.25 19.52 0.75
CA MET A 146 1.69 20.27 -0.38
C MET A 146 0.56 19.47 -1.01
N MET A 147 -0.64 20.05 -1.02
CA MET A 147 -1.77 19.54 -1.80
C MET A 147 -1.48 19.81 -3.27
N VAL A 148 -1.03 18.79 -3.99
CA VAL A 148 -0.69 18.93 -5.40
C VAL A 148 -1.91 18.65 -6.25
N GLU A 149 -2.40 19.66 -6.96
CA GLU A 149 -3.57 19.57 -7.83
C GLU A 149 -3.17 19.60 -9.32
N GLY A 150 -3.99 19.02 -10.20
CA GLY A 150 -3.88 19.20 -11.65
C GLY A 150 -2.71 18.46 -12.33
N ARG A 151 -1.96 19.16 -13.20
CA ARG A 151 -0.92 18.56 -14.07
C ARG A 151 0.23 17.92 -13.29
N ILE A 152 0.54 18.44 -12.10
CA ILE A 152 1.60 17.93 -11.24
C ILE A 152 1.14 16.63 -10.55
N ALA A 153 -0.11 16.55 -10.06
CA ALA A 153 -0.66 15.29 -9.52
C ALA A 153 -0.65 14.17 -10.56
N ARG A 154 -1.02 14.50 -11.81
CA ARG A 154 -0.94 13.57 -12.94
C ARG A 154 0.49 13.12 -13.21
N PHE A 155 1.46 14.02 -13.13
CA PHE A 155 2.87 13.68 -13.28
C PHE A 155 3.35 12.73 -12.17
N VAL A 156 3.03 13.01 -10.90
CA VAL A 156 3.39 12.16 -9.76
C VAL A 156 2.73 10.78 -9.88
N TYR A 157 1.45 10.72 -10.24
CA TYR A 157 0.73 9.48 -10.48
C TYR A 157 1.38 8.63 -11.58
N ILE A 158 1.68 9.26 -12.72
CA ILE A 158 2.37 8.59 -13.84
C ILE A 158 3.78 8.16 -13.41
N SER A 159 4.49 8.95 -12.62
CA SER A 159 5.83 8.61 -12.11
C SER A 159 5.81 7.41 -11.17
N LEU A 160 4.87 7.36 -10.21
CA LEU A 160 4.66 6.22 -9.32
C LEU A 160 4.34 4.94 -10.09
N TYR A 161 3.43 5.03 -11.08
CA TYR A 161 3.10 3.90 -11.95
C TYR A 161 4.32 3.43 -12.75
N ARG A 162 5.15 4.36 -13.25
CA ARG A 162 6.37 4.05 -13.99
C ARG A 162 7.46 3.43 -13.11
N MET A 163 7.64 3.90 -11.88
CA MET A 163 8.55 3.26 -10.92
C MET A 163 8.12 1.82 -10.62
N HIS A 164 6.81 1.57 -10.51
CA HIS A 164 6.29 0.22 -10.36
C HIS A 164 6.60 -0.66 -11.59
N GLN A 165 6.42 -0.14 -12.81
CA GLN A 165 6.80 -0.87 -14.03
C GLN A 165 8.31 -1.15 -14.09
N VAL A 166 9.16 -0.18 -13.73
CA VAL A 166 10.62 -0.37 -13.65
C VAL A 166 10.98 -1.46 -12.65
N ALA A 167 10.33 -1.50 -11.49
CA ALA A 167 10.55 -2.54 -10.49
C ALA A 167 10.20 -3.95 -11.00
N LEU A 168 9.17 -4.08 -11.84
CA LEU A 168 8.72 -5.37 -12.39
C LEU A 168 9.47 -5.82 -13.65
N HIS A 169 9.91 -4.88 -14.47
CA HIS A 169 10.35 -5.15 -15.85
C HIS A 169 11.75 -4.62 -16.17
N GLY A 170 12.38 -3.93 -15.23
CA GLY A 170 13.63 -3.22 -15.46
C GLY A 170 13.45 -1.98 -16.33
N TYR A 171 14.54 -1.21 -16.46
CA TYR A 171 14.54 0.08 -17.15
C TYR A 171 14.27 -0.04 -18.65
N ILE A 172 14.86 -1.03 -19.33
CA ILE A 172 14.78 -1.19 -20.80
C ILE A 172 13.33 -1.47 -21.23
N LYS A 173 12.70 -2.48 -20.64
CA LYS A 173 11.35 -2.92 -21.03
C LYS A 173 10.30 -1.87 -20.66
N THR A 174 10.49 -1.15 -19.54
CA THR A 174 9.62 -0.01 -19.19
C THR A 174 9.76 1.13 -20.18
N GLY A 175 10.99 1.46 -20.60
CA GLY A 175 11.24 2.45 -21.65
C GLY A 175 10.55 2.08 -22.97
N LEU A 176 10.61 0.80 -23.36
CA LEU A 176 9.93 0.31 -24.56
C LEU A 176 8.40 0.45 -24.48
N MET A 177 7.80 0.08 -23.33
CA MET A 177 6.36 0.25 -23.10
C MET A 177 5.94 1.72 -23.15
N MET A 178 6.77 2.64 -22.64
CA MET A 178 6.50 4.07 -22.74
C MET A 178 6.51 4.56 -24.19
N LEU A 179 7.48 4.09 -24.99
CA LEU A 179 7.62 4.46 -26.39
C LEU A 179 6.42 3.94 -27.20
N VAL A 180 6.04 2.67 -27.00
CA VAL A 180 4.85 2.07 -27.62
C VAL A 180 3.57 2.79 -27.19
N GLY A 181 3.42 3.11 -25.90
CA GLY A 181 2.28 3.87 -25.39
C GLY A 181 2.20 5.29 -25.94
N GLY A 182 3.35 5.95 -26.14
CA GLY A 182 3.46 7.26 -26.78
C GLY A 182 3.03 7.22 -28.24
N ILE A 183 3.55 6.25 -29.00
CA ILE A 183 3.20 6.02 -30.40
C ILE A 183 1.70 5.70 -30.54
N ASN A 184 1.16 4.79 -29.73
CA ASN A 184 -0.27 4.44 -29.76
C ASN A 184 -1.19 5.61 -29.43
N ARG A 185 -0.75 6.54 -28.57
CA ARG A 185 -1.51 7.76 -28.24
C ARG A 185 -1.55 8.77 -29.38
N VAL A 186 -0.51 8.80 -30.22
CA VAL A 186 -0.45 9.62 -31.43
C VAL A 186 -1.24 8.99 -32.57
N ILE A 187 -1.23 7.65 -32.67
CA ILE A 187 -1.87 6.90 -33.76
C ILE A 187 -3.38 6.70 -33.54
N ARG A 188 -3.88 6.58 -32.31
CA ARG A 188 -5.33 6.42 -32.05
C ARG A 188 -5.99 7.78 -31.74
N PRO A 189 -6.78 8.37 -32.66
CA PRO A 189 -7.54 9.57 -32.36
C PRO A 189 -8.60 9.23 -31.31
N ARG A 190 -8.93 10.22 -30.46
CA ARG A 190 -9.99 10.09 -29.46
C ARG A 190 -11.31 9.77 -30.17
N LEU A 191 -11.84 8.56 -29.99
CA LEU A 191 -13.23 8.25 -30.26
C LEU A 191 -14.09 9.13 -29.36
N LYS A 192 -14.66 10.19 -29.93
CA LYS A 192 -15.86 10.83 -29.37
C LYS A 192 -16.99 9.81 -29.54
N MET A 193 -17.36 9.13 -28.48
CA MET A 193 -18.67 8.49 -28.40
C MET A 193 -19.65 9.63 -28.13
N HIS A 194 -20.56 9.85 -29.08
CA HIS A 194 -21.74 10.70 -28.90
C HIS A 194 -22.70 10.06 -27.90
#